data_AF-A0A1H8JHX0-F1
#
_entry.id   AF-A0A1H8JHX0-F1
#
_cell.length_a   1.000
_cell.length_b   1.000
_cell.length_c   1.000
_cell.angle_alpha   90.00
_cell.angle_beta   90.00
_cell.angle_gamma   90.00
#
_symmetry.space_group_name_H-M   'P 1'
#
loop_
_entity.id
_entity.type
_entity.pdbx_description
1 polymer ?
#
loop_
_entity_poly.entity_id
_entity_poly.type
_entity_poly.pdbx_seq_one_letter_code
_entity_poly.pdbx_strand_id
1 'polypeptide(L)'
;MQEKIKDIVKKYLTECKVEVTEMFIDLKIEEQIEFVLNFCNIRELPKELVHTVAIRTLGDILAIKYCSNSDSTDNKGIKQITEGDTTISFSNLNESLNIEQIKAYKEYGKHNLMNFRKVKWF
;
A
#
# COMPACT_ATOMS: atom_id res chain seq x y z
N MET A 1 6.29 18.13 -2.62
CA MET A 1 5.97 17.33 -1.41
C MET A 1 5.69 15.88 -1.79
N GLN A 2 4.85 15.64 -2.80
CA GLN A 2 4.63 14.32 -3.41
C GLN A 2 5.92 13.62 -3.85
N GLU A 3 6.90 14.34 -4.39
CA GLU A 3 8.22 13.76 -4.74
C GLU A 3 8.93 13.10 -3.55
N LYS A 4 8.81 13.67 -2.34
CA LYS A 4 9.40 13.07 -1.13
C LYS A 4 8.65 11.80 -0.72
N ILE A 5 7.33 11.78 -0.87
CA ILE A 5 6.51 10.59 -0.59
C ILE A 5 6.90 9.48 -1.57
N LYS A 6 7.02 9.81 -2.86
CA LYS A 6 7.44 8.89 -3.91
C LYS A 6 8.82 8.30 -3.65
N ASP A 7 9.81 9.10 -3.27
CA ASP A 7 11.17 8.62 -2.94
C ASP A 7 11.15 7.61 -1.78
N ILE A 8 10.40 7.91 -0.71
CA ILE A 8 10.25 7.01 0.43
C ILE A 8 9.60 5.68 0.00
N VAL A 9 8.49 5.75 -0.76
CA VAL A 9 7.78 4.56 -1.22
C VAL A 9 8.67 3.71 -2.14
N LYS A 10 9.41 4.31 -3.07
CA LYS A 10 10.33 3.59 -3.97
C LYS A 10 11.43 2.87 -3.19
N LYS A 11 12.01 3.49 -2.17
CA LYS A 11 13.01 2.86 -1.28
C LYS A 11 12.45 1.62 -0.60
N TYR A 12 11.27 1.74 0.03
CA TYR A 12 10.64 0.60 0.70
C TYR A 12 10.21 -0.51 -0.26
N LEU A 13 9.71 -0.17 -1.46
CA LEU A 13 9.37 -1.17 -2.47
C LEU A 13 10.60 -1.94 -2.97
N THR A 14 11.74 -1.26 -3.10
CA THR A 14 13.03 -1.88 -3.47
C THR A 14 13.48 -2.87 -2.39
N GLU A 15 13.38 -2.49 -1.11
CA GLU A 15 13.68 -3.41 0.00
C GLU A 15 12.73 -4.61 0.04
N CYS A 16 11.44 -4.39 -0.25
CA CYS A 16 10.44 -5.46 -0.33
C CYS A 16 10.53 -6.31 -1.62
N LYS A 17 11.43 -5.96 -2.56
CA LYS A 17 11.57 -6.61 -3.88
C LYS A 17 10.26 -6.66 -4.68
N VAL A 18 9.44 -5.61 -4.57
CA VAL A 18 8.15 -5.52 -5.27
C VAL A 18 8.27 -4.54 -6.43
N GLU A 19 8.10 -5.05 -7.65
CA GLU A 19 8.09 -4.23 -8.86
C GLU A 19 6.70 -3.68 -9.19
N VAL A 20 6.64 -2.36 -9.35
CA VAL A 20 5.40 -1.60 -9.57
C VAL A 20 5.69 -0.44 -10.52
N THR A 21 4.77 -0.18 -11.46
CA THR A 21 4.90 0.94 -12.39
C THR A 21 4.84 2.28 -11.67
N GLU A 22 5.65 3.25 -12.11
CA GLU A 22 5.67 4.59 -11.52
C GLU A 22 4.30 5.28 -11.53
N MET A 23 3.54 5.11 -12.62
CA MET A 23 2.16 5.63 -12.73
C MET A 23 1.23 5.09 -11.64
N PHE A 24 1.41 3.83 -11.23
CA PHE A 24 0.61 3.23 -10.16
C PHE A 24 0.99 3.76 -8.78
N ILE A 25 2.29 4.02 -8.56
CA ILE A 25 2.78 4.66 -7.33
C ILE A 25 2.18 6.07 -7.21
N ASP A 26 2.19 6.85 -8.29
CA ASP A 26 1.60 8.19 -8.32
C ASP A 26 0.12 8.18 -7.98
N LEU A 27 -0.65 7.31 -8.63
CA LEU A 27 -2.09 7.17 -8.38
C LEU A 27 -2.38 6.82 -6.91
N LYS A 28 -1.61 5.90 -6.32
CA LYS A 28 -1.78 5.52 -4.92
C LYS A 28 -1.41 6.63 -3.95
N ILE A 29 -0.41 7.43 -4.28
CA ILE A 29 -0.04 8.62 -3.49
C ILE A 29 -1.17 9.64 -3.52
N GLU A 30 -1.75 9.93 -4.68
CA GLU A 30 -2.87 10.87 -4.80
C GLU A 30 -4.08 10.41 -4.00
N GLU A 31 -4.46 9.14 -4.13
CA GLU A 31 -5.58 8.53 -3.39
C GLU A 31 -5.39 8.66 -1.87
N GLN A 32 -4.19 8.37 -1.38
CA GLN A 32 -3.90 8.47 0.07
C GLN A 32 -3.82 9.91 0.57
N ILE A 33 -3.32 10.85 -0.25
CA ILE A 33 -3.35 12.27 0.09
C ILE A 33 -4.81 12.71 0.23
N GLU A 34 -5.66 12.41 -0.77
CA GLU A 34 -7.07 12.77 -0.74
C GLU A 34 -7.78 12.16 0.47
N PHE A 35 -7.53 10.88 0.77
CA PHE A 35 -8.06 10.22 1.96
C PHE A 35 -7.69 10.96 3.24
N VAL A 36 -6.41 11.33 3.41
CA VAL A 36 -5.93 12.05 4.60
C VAL A 36 -6.53 13.46 4.70
N LEU A 37 -6.61 14.19 3.58
CA LEU A 37 -7.21 15.53 3.55
C LEU A 37 -8.69 15.49 3.96
N ASN A 38 -9.43 14.54 3.40
CA ASN A 38 -10.85 14.34 3.69
C ASN A 38 -11.07 13.88 5.14
N PHE A 39 -10.28 12.91 5.61
CA PHE A 39 -10.38 12.39 6.98
C PHE A 39 -10.08 13.46 8.04
N CYS A 40 -9.01 14.24 7.83
CA CYS A 40 -8.60 15.29 8.74
C CYS A 40 -9.40 16.60 8.56
N ASN A 41 -10.19 16.72 7.49
CA ASN A 41 -10.90 17.94 7.09
C ASN A 41 -9.95 19.15 6.96
N ILE A 42 -8.86 18.95 6.22
CA ILE A 42 -7.83 19.96 5.93
C ILE A 42 -7.63 20.09 4.42
N ARG A 43 -7.15 21.24 3.96
CA ARG A 43 -6.95 21.53 2.53
C ARG A 43 -5.56 21.19 2.02
N GLU A 44 -4.57 21.17 2.90
CA GLU A 44 -3.17 20.94 2.55
C GLU A 44 -2.57 19.89 3.48
N LEU A 45 -1.69 19.06 2.93
CA LEU A 45 -1.01 18.01 3.69
C LEU A 45 0.10 18.61 4.56
N PRO A 46 0.03 18.49 5.90
CA PRO A 46 1.10 18.89 6.80
C PRO A 46 2.36 18.08 6.55
N LYS A 47 3.53 18.70 6.69
CA LYS A 47 4.85 18.04 6.52
C LYS A 47 5.01 16.82 7.44
N GLU A 48 4.40 16.86 8.61
CA GLU A 48 4.43 15.77 9.61
C GLU A 48 3.69 14.52 9.13
N LEU A 49 2.71 14.66 8.24
CA LEU A 49 1.94 13.54 7.70
C LEU A 49 2.57 12.91 6.45
N VAL A 50 3.64 13.50 5.89
CA VAL A 50 4.33 12.99 4.70
C VAL A 50 4.78 11.54 4.88
N HIS A 51 5.41 11.22 6.01
CA HIS A 51 5.84 9.85 6.31
C HIS A 51 4.65 8.93 6.57
N THR A 52 3.58 9.45 7.17
CA THR A 52 2.37 8.65 7.43
C THR A 52 1.71 8.24 6.12
N VAL A 53 1.59 9.18 5.16
CA VAL A 53 1.06 8.90 3.83
C VAL A 53 1.95 7.89 3.10
N ALA A 54 3.27 8.06 3.12
CA ALA A 54 4.21 7.14 2.44
C ALA A 54 4.15 5.68 2.94
N ILE A 55 4.00 5.47 4.24
CA ILE A 55 3.89 4.11 4.80
C ILE A 55 2.52 3.50 4.50
N ARG A 56 1.45 4.30 4.50
CA ARG A 56 0.11 3.83 4.14
C ARG A 56 -0.01 3.49 2.67
N THR A 57 0.57 4.29 1.78
CA THR A 57 0.62 3.99 0.34
C THR A 57 1.40 2.72 0.08
N LEU A 58 2.53 2.51 0.75
CA LEU A 58 3.26 1.24 0.72
C LEU A 58 2.36 0.08 1.16
N GLY A 59 1.68 0.22 2.30
CA GLY A 59 0.75 -0.79 2.81
C GLY A 59 -0.37 -1.15 1.83
N ASP A 60 -0.92 -0.17 1.13
CA ASP A 60 -1.94 -0.41 0.09
C ASP A 60 -1.38 -1.06 -1.17
N ILE A 61 -0.21 -0.64 -1.63
CA ILE A 61 0.46 -1.27 -2.78
C ILE A 61 0.79 -2.73 -2.48
N LEU A 62 1.34 -3.00 -1.29
CA LEU A 62 1.60 -4.36 -0.82
C LEU A 62 0.30 -5.14 -0.68
N ALA A 63 -0.74 -4.57 -0.06
CA ALA A 63 -2.03 -5.22 0.05
C ALA A 63 -2.58 -5.63 -1.32
N ILE A 64 -2.53 -4.77 -2.34
CA ILE A 64 -3.01 -5.14 -3.68
C ILE A 64 -2.17 -6.27 -4.27
N LYS A 65 -0.84 -6.19 -4.21
CA LYS A 65 0.05 -7.23 -4.77
C LYS A 65 -0.09 -8.57 -4.06
N TYR A 66 -0.23 -8.59 -2.74
CA TYR A 66 -0.36 -9.82 -1.95
C TYR A 66 -1.82 -10.34 -1.91
N CYS A 67 -2.82 -9.45 -1.93
CA CYS A 67 -4.23 -9.82 -1.91
C CYS A 67 -4.73 -10.27 -3.29
N SER A 68 -4.19 -9.73 -4.40
CA SER A 68 -4.38 -10.30 -5.73
C SER A 68 -3.80 -11.71 -5.88
N ASN A 69 -2.87 -12.12 -5.00
CA ASN A 69 -2.44 -13.52 -4.87
C ASN A 69 -3.34 -14.33 -3.93
N SER A 70 -4.16 -13.68 -3.09
CA SER A 70 -4.97 -14.33 -2.04
C SER A 70 -6.46 -14.44 -2.35
N ASP A 71 -6.93 -14.07 -3.55
CA ASP A 71 -8.23 -14.54 -4.08
C ASP A 71 -8.23 -16.04 -4.42
N SER A 72 -7.22 -16.76 -3.93
CA SER A 72 -7.22 -18.20 -3.69
C SER A 72 -7.51 -18.52 -2.22
N THR A 73 -8.39 -17.77 -1.55
CA THR A 73 -8.86 -18.19 -0.21
C THR A 73 -9.94 -19.26 -0.41
N ASP A 74 -9.52 -20.50 -0.61
CA ASP A 74 -9.65 -21.57 0.38
C ASP A 74 -9.42 -22.94 -0.28
N ASN A 75 -8.70 -23.80 0.44
CA ASN A 75 -8.86 -25.26 0.39
C ASN A 75 -8.40 -26.00 -0.90
N LYS A 76 -7.28 -26.74 -0.75
CA LYS A 76 -6.80 -27.84 -1.62
C LYS A 76 -6.37 -27.45 -3.05
N GLY A 77 -5.06 -27.31 -3.19
CA GLY A 77 -4.31 -27.90 -4.30
C GLY A 77 -4.72 -27.51 -5.71
N ILE A 78 -4.18 -26.41 -6.23
CA ILE A 78 -4.04 -26.23 -7.68
C ILE A 78 -2.57 -25.98 -7.94
N LYS A 79 -1.86 -27.05 -8.33
CA LYS A 79 -0.41 -27.06 -8.58
C LYS A 79 -0.01 -26.55 -9.96
N GLN A 80 -0.96 -26.21 -10.84
CA GLN A 80 -0.68 -25.80 -12.21
C GLN A 80 -1.94 -25.20 -12.85
N ILE A 81 -1.79 -24.06 -13.52
CA ILE A 81 -2.75 -23.59 -14.52
C ILE A 81 -1.98 -23.58 -15.84
N THR A 82 -2.45 -24.38 -16.79
CA THR A 82 -1.92 -24.39 -18.16
C THR A 82 -3.05 -23.95 -19.07
N GLU A 83 -3.03 -22.66 -19.41
CA GLU A 83 -3.70 -22.14 -20.59
C GLU A 83 -2.63 -22.05 -21.69
N GLY A 84 -2.97 -22.53 -22.90
CA GLY A 84 -2.04 -22.84 -23.98
C GLY A 84 -0.84 -21.89 -24.10
N ASP A 85 0.35 -22.47 -24.00
CA ASP A 85 1.66 -21.83 -24.22
C ASP A 85 2.13 -20.74 -23.22
N THR A 86 1.54 -20.62 -22.02
CA THR A 86 2.22 -19.86 -20.94
C THR A 86 2.17 -20.61 -19.62
N THR A 87 3.29 -21.26 -19.28
CA THR A 87 3.48 -21.85 -17.94
C THR A 87 4.03 -20.78 -17.01
N ILE A 88 3.17 -20.27 -16.11
CA ILE A 88 3.61 -19.36 -15.04
C ILE A 88 3.93 -20.21 -13.81
N SER A 89 5.21 -20.57 -13.66
CA SER A 89 5.72 -21.25 -12.47
C SER A 89 5.97 -20.22 -11.37
N PHE A 90 5.06 -20.15 -10.40
CA PHE A 90 5.30 -19.40 -9.17
C PHE A 90 6.17 -20.24 -8.24
N SER A 91 7.50 -20.16 -8.42
CA SER A 91 8.45 -20.69 -7.45
C SER A 91 8.33 -19.90 -6.16
N ASN A 92 7.81 -20.55 -5.11
CA ASN A 92 7.73 -20.12 -3.71
C ASN A 92 8.58 -18.88 -3.39
N LEU A 93 7.95 -17.71 -3.40
CA LEU A 93 8.53 -16.49 -2.86
C LEU A 93 8.49 -16.62 -1.33
N ASN A 94 9.67 -16.91 -0.77
CA ASN A 94 10.10 -16.70 0.60
C ASN A 94 9.05 -16.05 1.52
N GLU A 95 8.53 -16.86 2.44
CA GLU A 95 8.04 -16.49 3.77
C GLU A 95 8.72 -15.22 4.31
N SER A 96 8.06 -14.05 4.30
CA SER A 96 8.42 -12.86 5.15
C SER A 96 7.65 -11.55 4.87
N LEU A 97 6.37 -11.59 4.45
CA LEU A 97 5.46 -10.45 4.66
C LEU A 97 4.12 -10.99 5.14
N ASN A 98 3.94 -10.98 6.47
CA ASN A 98 2.72 -11.45 7.11
C ASN A 98 1.59 -10.45 6.83
N ILE A 99 0.38 -10.93 6.57
CA ILE A 99 -0.84 -10.13 6.39
C ILE A 99 -1.00 -9.09 7.53
N GLU A 100 -0.58 -9.44 8.75
CA GLU A 100 -0.56 -8.55 9.91
C GLU A 100 0.36 -7.33 9.72
N GLN A 101 1.53 -7.50 9.07
CA GLN A 101 2.45 -6.40 8.79
C GLN A 101 1.86 -5.44 7.74
N ILE A 102 1.22 -5.99 6.71
CA ILE A 102 0.51 -5.20 5.70
C ILE A 102 -0.60 -4.36 6.37
N LYS A 103 -1.38 -4.98 7.27
CA LYS A 103 -2.39 -4.29 8.06
C LYS A 103 -1.78 -3.19 8.94
N ALA A 104 -0.65 -3.45 9.58
CA ALA A 104 0.07 -2.47 10.40
C ALA A 104 0.52 -1.26 9.57
N TYR A 105 1.02 -1.47 8.33
CA TYR A 105 1.37 -0.36 7.43
C TYR A 105 0.14 0.48 7.02
N LYS A 106 -0.99 -0.17 6.73
CA LYS A 106 -2.24 0.54 6.41
C LYS A 106 -2.78 1.36 7.59
N GLU A 107 -2.64 0.85 8.81
CA GLU A 107 -3.09 1.54 10.02
C GLU A 107 -2.03 2.52 10.59
N TYR A 108 -0.83 2.57 10.00
CA TYR A 108 0.27 3.39 10.50
C TYR A 108 -0.15 4.86 10.68
N GLY A 109 0.29 5.48 11.77
CA GLY A 109 0.02 6.90 12.04
C GLY A 109 -1.46 7.28 12.20
N LYS A 110 -2.37 6.32 12.44
CA LYS A 110 -3.80 6.58 12.71
C LYS A 110 -4.02 7.57 13.87
N HIS A 111 -3.21 7.45 14.92
CA HIS A 111 -3.23 8.39 16.04
C HIS A 111 -2.74 9.80 15.60
N ASN A 112 -1.69 9.87 14.77
CA ASN A 112 -1.20 11.15 14.26
C ASN A 112 -2.28 11.85 13.43
N LEU A 113 -3.04 11.12 12.61
CA LEU A 113 -4.16 11.69 11.85
C LEU A 113 -5.26 12.27 12.74
N MET A 114 -5.55 11.62 13.88
CA MET A 114 -6.53 12.14 14.83
C MET A 114 -6.13 13.52 15.37
N ASN A 115 -4.83 13.78 15.56
CA ASN A 115 -4.33 15.07 16.04
C ASN A 115 -4.54 16.22 15.03
N PHE A 116 -4.58 15.91 13.72
CA PHE A 116 -4.84 16.90 12.67
C PHE A 116 -6.32 17.01 12.29
N ARG A 117 -7.19 16.19 12.89
CA ARG A 117 -8.61 16.15 12.52
C ARG A 117 -9.33 17.37 13.06
N LYS A 118 -9.80 18.23 12.16
CA LYS A 118 -10.63 19.39 12.49
C LYS A 118 -12.10 18.99 12.55
N VAL A 119 -12.78 19.37 13.63
CA VAL A 119 -14.23 19.19 13.77
C VAL A 119 -14.93 20.01 12.68
N LYS A 120 -15.70 19.33 11.83
CA LYS A 120 -16.57 19.98 10.85
C LYS A 120 -17.93 20.18 11.52
N TRP A 121 -18.24 21.43 11.85
CA TRP A 121 -19.60 21.82 12.21
C TRP A 121 -20.40 21.91 10.91
N PHE A 122 -21.51 21.17 10.86
CA PHE A 122 -22.49 21.21 9.77
C PHE A 122 -23.50 22.33 10.02
#